data_AF-C4JFG9-F1
#
_entry.id   AF-C4JFG9-F1
#
_cell.length_a   1.000
_cell.length_b   1.000
_cell.length_c   1.000
_cell.angle_alpha   90.00
_cell.angle_beta   90.00
_cell.angle_gamma   90.00
#
_symmetry.space_group_name_H-M   'P 1'
#
loop_
_entity.id
_entity.type
_entity.pdbx_description
1 polymer ?
#
loop_
_entity_poly.entity_id
_entity_poly.type
_entity_poly.pdbx_seq_one_letter_code
_entity_poly.pdbx_strand_id
1 'polypeptide(L)'
;MSGFNPLPACPIPIQFDVDSQIKELQAMIDSPTTSEEQKTNLRAAIDLYNKHVLPGPWRLIQDGQVVSLQDVDFHHAWWSECKFT
;
A
#
# COMPACT_ATOMS: atom_id res chain seq x y z
N MET A 1 35.17 -26.37 -23.44
CA MET A 1 33.70 -26.17 -23.48
C MET A 1 33.30 -25.59 -22.14
N SER A 2 32.94 -24.31 -22.09
CA SER A 2 32.50 -23.64 -20.86
C SER A 2 31.01 -23.94 -20.66
N GLY A 3 30.66 -24.63 -19.58
CA GLY A 3 29.29 -25.00 -19.26
C GLY A 3 28.46 -23.78 -18.87
N PHE A 4 27.33 -23.58 -19.54
CA PHE A 4 26.33 -22.60 -19.14
C PHE A 4 25.75 -23.02 -17.78
N ASN A 5 25.88 -22.16 -16.77
CA ASN A 5 25.28 -22.36 -15.45
C ASN A 5 24.12 -21.36 -15.31
N PRO A 6 22.88 -21.73 -15.67
CA PRO A 6 21.76 -20.80 -15.54
C PRO A 6 21.57 -20.47 -14.06
N LEU A 7 21.55 -19.19 -13.72
CA LEU A 7 21.00 -18.73 -12.46
C LEU A 7 19.56 -19.29 -12.36
N PRO A 8 19.08 -19.67 -11.15
CA PRO A 8 17.74 -20.19 -10.97
C PRO A 8 16.72 -19.21 -11.60
N ALA A 9 15.84 -19.73 -12.45
CA ALA A 9 14.88 -18.98 -13.26
C ALA A 9 13.78 -18.26 -12.46
N CYS A 10 13.87 -18.26 -11.13
CA CYS A 10 12.91 -17.61 -10.24
C CYS A 10 13.62 -16.43 -9.59
N PRO A 11 13.36 -15.17 -9.99
CA PRO A 11 13.72 -14.05 -9.13
C PRO A 11 13.09 -14.30 -7.75
N ILE A 12 13.86 -14.05 -6.69
CA ILE A 12 13.34 -14.04 -5.33
C ILE A 12 12.07 -13.16 -5.36
N PRO A 13 10.90 -13.65 -4.91
CA PRO A 13 9.69 -12.84 -4.92
C PRO A 13 10.00 -11.49 -4.27
N ILE A 14 9.64 -10.39 -4.93
CA ILE A 14 9.83 -9.05 -4.36
C ILE A 14 9.09 -9.03 -3.02
N GLN A 15 9.87 -9.07 -1.94
CA GLN A 15 9.34 -8.96 -0.59
C GLN A 15 8.84 -7.53 -0.44
N PHE A 16 7.55 -7.40 -0.13
CA PHE A 16 6.97 -6.09 0.12
C PHE A 16 7.45 -5.62 1.49
N ASP A 17 8.19 -4.53 1.54
CA ASP A 17 8.73 -3.97 2.77
C ASP A 17 7.62 -3.25 3.53
N VAL A 18 6.92 -4.00 4.39
CA VAL A 18 5.81 -3.49 5.20
C VAL A 18 6.27 -2.39 6.15
N ASP A 19 7.46 -2.53 6.75
CA ASP A 19 7.97 -1.57 7.73
C ASP A 19 8.31 -0.23 7.07
N SER A 20 8.96 -0.28 5.91
CA SER A 20 9.23 0.92 5.11
C SER A 20 7.93 1.61 4.69
N GLN A 21 6.92 0.85 4.27
CA GLN A 21 5.62 1.42 3.87
C GLN A 21 4.92 2.10 5.05
N ILE A 22 4.84 1.43 6.21
CA ILE A 22 4.23 2.03 7.43
C ILE A 22 4.95 3.33 7.80
N LYS A 23 6.28 3.37 7.71
CA LYS A 23 7.07 4.56 8.01
C LYS A 23 6.76 5.72 7.04
N GLU A 24 6.61 5.43 5.76
CA GLU A 24 6.22 6.43 4.75
C GLU A 24 4.82 6.98 5.03
N LEU A 25 3.84 6.11 5.27
CA LEU A 25 2.48 6.51 5.62
C LEU A 25 2.43 7.36 6.90
N GLN A 26 3.23 7.01 7.92
CA GLN A 26 3.34 7.78 9.15
C GLN A 26 3.94 9.18 8.89
N ALA A 27 4.98 9.28 8.06
CA ALA A 27 5.55 10.57 7.68
C ALA A 27 4.53 11.46 6.93
N MET A 28 3.66 10.86 6.12
CA MET A 28 2.56 11.60 5.48
C MET A 28 1.52 12.09 6.50
N ILE A 29 1.22 11.30 7.54
CA ILE A 29 0.31 11.70 8.61
C ILE A 29 0.88 12.87 9.43
N ASP A 30 2.17 12.82 9.70
CA ASP A 30 2.87 13.84 10.50
C ASP A 30 3.07 15.15 9.72
N SER A 31 2.89 15.14 8.40
CA SER A 31 2.96 16.34 7.56
C SER A 31 1.81 17.30 7.89
N PRO A 32 2.09 18.61 8.11
CA PRO A 32 1.06 19.61 8.36
C PRO A 32 0.21 19.90 7.11
N THR A 33 0.65 19.48 5.92
CA THR A 33 -0.06 19.70 4.65
C THR A 33 -1.10 18.61 4.34
N THR A 34 -1.09 17.51 5.09
CA THR A 34 -2.06 16.43 4.92
C THR A 34 -3.36 16.78 5.63
N SER A 35 -4.49 16.71 4.92
CA SER A 35 -5.80 16.97 5.51
C SER A 35 -6.18 15.91 6.56
N GLU A 36 -7.03 16.26 7.53
CA GLU A 36 -7.50 15.29 8.53
C GLU A 36 -8.27 14.11 7.90
N GLU A 37 -9.02 14.37 6.82
CA GLU A 37 -9.67 13.33 6.02
C GLU A 37 -8.63 12.35 5.45
N GLN A 38 -7.55 12.86 4.87
CA GLN A 38 -6.50 12.02 4.31
C GLN A 38 -5.72 11.28 5.41
N LYS A 39 -5.47 11.91 6.57
CA LYS A 39 -4.86 11.23 7.73
C LYS A 39 -5.72 10.04 8.19
N THR A 40 -7.04 10.17 8.13
CA THR A 40 -7.96 9.06 8.45
C THR A 40 -7.76 7.88 7.48
N ASN A 41 -7.65 8.16 6.18
CA ASN A 41 -7.39 7.13 5.18
C ASN A 41 -6.01 6.47 5.35
N LEU A 42 -4.97 7.26 5.63
CA LEU A 42 -3.60 6.75 5.86
C LEU A 42 -3.52 5.88 7.12
N ARG A 43 -4.21 6.25 8.20
CA ARG A 43 -4.30 5.43 9.42
C ARG A 43 -4.96 4.08 9.15
N ALA A 44 -6.02 4.07 8.33
CA ALA A 44 -6.65 2.82 7.91
C ALA A 44 -5.72 1.95 7.05
N ALA A 45 -4.89 2.56 6.18
CA ALA A 45 -3.87 1.82 5.43
C ALA A 45 -2.84 1.17 6.36
N ILE A 46 -2.32 1.90 7.35
CA ILE A 46 -1.40 1.37 8.38
C ILE A 46 -2.05 0.21 9.16
N ASP A 47 -3.32 0.34 9.55
CA ASP A 47 -4.03 -0.71 10.28
C ASP A 47 -4.17 -2.02 9.46
N LEU A 48 -4.34 -1.92 8.15
CA LEU A 48 -4.30 -3.10 7.26
C LEU A 48 -2.95 -3.80 7.31
N TYR A 49 -1.85 -3.05 7.26
CA TYR A 49 -0.50 -3.62 7.37
C TYR A 49 -0.25 -4.28 8.72
N ASN A 50 -0.67 -3.63 9.83
CA ASN A 50 -0.58 -4.21 11.17
C ASN A 50 -1.40 -5.51 11.30
N LYS A 51 -2.50 -5.62 10.56
CA LYS A 51 -3.33 -6.84 10.44
C LYS A 51 -2.77 -7.87 9.46
N HIS A 52 -1.56 -7.66 8.92
CA HIS A 52 -0.93 -8.49 7.89
C HIS A 52 -1.75 -8.62 6.60
N VAL A 53 -2.64 -7.65 6.34
CA VAL A 53 -3.43 -7.56 5.12
C VAL A 53 -2.62 -6.79 4.09
N LEU A 54 -1.90 -7.52 3.23
CA LEU A 54 -1.18 -6.91 2.13
C LEU A 54 -2.15 -6.28 1.13
N PRO A 55 -1.73 -5.20 0.45
CA PRO A 55 -2.46 -4.70 -0.69
C PRO A 55 -2.45 -5.76 -1.79
N GLY A 56 -3.64 -6.02 -2.32
CA GLY A 56 -3.80 -6.78 -3.55
C GLY A 56 -3.45 -5.91 -4.76
N PRO A 57 -3.91 -6.29 -5.97
CA PRO A 57 -3.68 -5.50 -7.18
C PRO A 57 -4.21 -4.07 -7.06
N TRP A 58 -5.30 -3.87 -6.31
CA TRP A 58 -5.84 -2.54 -6.01
C TRP A 58 -6.63 -2.59 -4.70
N ARG A 59 -6.35 -1.68 -3.78
CA ARG A 59 -7.19 -1.43 -2.60
C ARG A 59 -7.44 0.07 -2.42
N LEU A 60 -8.71 0.47 -2.38
CA LEU A 60 -9.13 1.86 -2.15
C LEU A 60 -9.60 2.03 -0.71
N ILE A 61 -9.29 3.19 -0.13
CA ILE A 61 -9.67 3.58 1.21
C ILE A 61 -10.30 4.98 1.17
N GLN A 62 -11.48 5.11 1.76
CA GLN A 62 -12.18 6.37 1.94
C GLN A 62 -12.91 6.35 3.28
N ASP A 63 -12.92 7.48 3.99
CA ASP A 63 -13.46 7.63 5.35
C ASP A 63 -12.94 6.56 6.33
N GLY A 64 -11.68 6.16 6.16
CA GLY A 64 -11.03 5.15 6.98
C GLY A 64 -11.50 3.71 6.74
N GLN A 65 -12.27 3.46 5.67
CA GLN A 65 -12.77 2.13 5.31
C GLN A 65 -12.28 1.70 3.94
N VAL A 66 -12.11 0.39 3.75
CA VAL A 66 -11.82 -0.17 2.43
C VAL A 66 -13.10 -0.11 1.58
N VAL A 67 -13.03 0.55 0.43
CA VAL A 67 -14.16 0.75 -0.48
C VAL A 67 -13.91 0.10 -1.83
N SER A 68 -14.99 -0.17 -2.57
CA SER A 68 -14.90 -0.63 -3.95
C SER A 68 -14.69 0.55 -4.91
N LEU A 69 -14.24 0.27 -6.13
CA LEU A 69 -14.10 1.29 -7.18
C LEU A 69 -15.45 1.93 -7.56
N GLN A 70 -16.57 1.24 -7.33
CA GLN A 70 -17.91 1.75 -7.66
C GLN A 70 -18.45 2.69 -6.58
N ASP A 71 -17.99 2.53 -5.34
CA ASP A 71 -18.51 3.25 -4.17
C ASP A 71 -17.64 4.44 -3.76
N VAL A 72 -16.42 4.54 -4.29
CA VAL A 72 -15.51 5.64 -3.99
C VAL A 72 -15.99 6.94 -4.63
N ASP A 73 -16.03 8.00 -3.84
CA ASP A 73 -16.24 9.35 -4.34
C ASP A 73 -14.89 10.05 -4.56
N PHE A 74 -14.49 10.18 -5.82
CA PHE A 74 -13.23 10.82 -6.20
C PHE A 74 -13.20 12.34 -5.98
N HIS A 75 -14.32 12.95 -5.58
CA HIS A 75 -14.36 14.37 -5.19
C HIS A 75 -13.92 14.62 -3.73
N HIS A 76 -13.85 13.58 -2.91
CA HIS A 76 -13.40 13.64 -1.51
C HIS A 76 -12.00 13.02 -1.36
N ALA A 77 -11.41 13.16 -0.17
CA ALA A 77 -10.12 12.52 0.11
C ALA A 77 -10.23 10.99 0.03
N TRP A 78 -9.31 10.35 -0.68
CA TRP A 78 -9.20 8.90 -0.82
C TRP A 78 -7.72 8.48 -0.83
N TRP A 79 -7.47 7.21 -0.51
CA TRP A 79 -6.14 6.60 -0.59
C TRP A 79 -6.20 5.30 -1.39
N SER A 80 -5.11 4.97 -2.09
CA SER A 80 -4.97 3.72 -2.80
C SER A 80 -3.68 3.02 -2.43
N GLU A 81 -3.78 1.76 -2.03
CA GLU A 81 -2.64 0.86 -1.93
C GLU A 81 -2.67 -0.12 -3.10
N CYS A 82 -1.57 -0.20 -3.85
CA CYS A 82 -1.46 -1.04 -5.03
C CYS A 82 -0.16 -1.85 -4.96
N LYS A 83 -0.26 -3.17 -5.19
CA LYS A 83 0.92 -4.01 -5.41
C LYS A 83 0.76 -4.78 -6.72
N PHE A 84 1.67 -4.53 -7.66
CA PHE A 84 1.85 -5.39 -8.82
C PHE A 84 2.71 -6.57 -8.36
N THR A 85 2.09 -7.75 -8.28
CA THR A 85 2.77 -9.03 -8.00
C THR A 85 3.41 -9.60 -9.24
#